data_AF-A0A1V5VMB0-F1
#
_entry.id   AF-A0A1V5VMB0-F1
#
_cell.length_a   1.000
_cell.length_b   1.000
_cell.length_c   1.000
_cell.angle_alpha   90.00
_cell.angle_beta   90.00
_cell.angle_gamma   90.00
#
_symmetry.space_group_name_H-M   'P 1'
#
loop_
_entity.id
_entity.type
_entity.pdbx_description
1 polymer ?
#
loop_
_entity_poly.entity_id
_entity_poly.type
_entity_poly.pdbx_seq_one_letter_code
_entity_poly.pdbx_strand_id
1 'polypeptide(L)'
;MAEKIAKVGVKREEGYLYYIDKNGDVSRAKMARGGKKGGKPTKVAKAGVKKEKGYLYFLDKNGDVSRAKMARKVKKAASKAKSKGKSKKR
;
A
#
# COMPACT_ATOMS: atom_id res chain seq x y z
N MET A 1 -3.29 1.35 16.72
CA MET A 1 -4.71 1.61 16.44
C MET A 1 -4.80 2.40 15.14
N ALA A 2 -5.75 2.07 14.26
CA ALA A 2 -6.01 2.83 13.05
C ALA A 2 -7.18 3.79 13.29
N GLU A 3 -7.11 4.99 12.75
CA GLU A 3 -8.12 6.03 12.88
C GLU A 3 -8.77 6.27 11.51
N LYS A 4 -10.10 6.26 11.47
CA LYS A 4 -10.87 6.58 10.27
C LYS A 4 -10.91 8.10 10.09
N ILE A 5 -10.49 8.57 8.92
CA ILE A 5 -10.36 10.01 8.64
C ILE A 5 -11.26 10.50 7.51
N ALA A 6 -11.71 9.59 6.63
CA ALA A 6 -12.68 9.93 5.60
C ALA A 6 -13.59 8.74 5.30
N LYS A 7 -14.90 8.98 5.27
CA LYS A 7 -15.91 8.02 4.82
C LYS A 7 -16.07 8.15 3.31
N VAL A 8 -15.80 7.08 2.58
CA VAL A 8 -15.81 7.09 1.11
C VAL A 8 -16.63 5.92 0.56
N GLY A 9 -16.71 4.80 1.27
CA GLY A 9 -17.54 3.66 0.86
C GLY A 9 -17.12 3.01 -0.46
N VAL A 10 -15.82 2.96 -0.76
CA VAL A 10 -15.33 2.40 -2.02
C VAL A 10 -15.48 0.89 -2.05
N LYS A 11 -16.20 0.37 -3.05
CA LYS A 11 -16.29 -1.07 -3.32
C LYS A 11 -15.00 -1.57 -3.94
N ARG A 12 -14.45 -2.64 -3.37
CA ARG A 12 -13.25 -3.30 -3.87
C ARG A 12 -13.62 -4.38 -4.87
N GLU A 13 -12.99 -4.32 -6.03
CA GLU A 13 -13.08 -5.34 -7.06
C GLU A 13 -11.84 -6.23 -7.01
N GLU A 14 -12.06 -7.52 -7.26
CA GLU A 14 -10.96 -8.48 -7.36
C GLU A 14 -10.03 -8.15 -8.53
N GLY A 15 -8.73 -8.37 -8.33
CA GLY A 15 -7.73 -8.08 -9.37
C GLY A 15 -7.24 -6.63 -9.40
N TYR A 16 -7.77 -5.75 -8.54
CA TYR A 16 -7.31 -4.37 -8.41
C TYR A 16 -6.63 -4.09 -7.06
N LEU A 17 -5.60 -3.24 -7.12
CA LEU A 17 -4.96 -2.63 -5.95
C LEU A 17 -5.61 -1.28 -5.71
N TYR A 18 -6.06 -1.05 -4.48
CA TYR A 18 -6.63 0.23 -4.03
C TYR A 18 -5.65 0.95 -3.13
N TYR A 19 -5.43 2.23 -3.37
CA TYR A 19 -4.48 3.03 -2.61
C TYR A 19 -4.86 4.52 -2.64
N ILE A 20 -4.23 5.29 -1.74
CA ILE A 20 -4.40 6.74 -1.67
C ILE A 20 -3.32 7.40 -2.54
N ASP A 21 -3.72 8.17 -3.55
CA ASP A 21 -2.83 8.83 -4.49
C ASP A 21 -2.07 10.03 -3.88
N LYS A 22 -1.28 10.73 -4.69
CA LYS A 22 -0.52 11.92 -4.22
C LYS A 22 -1.42 13.09 -3.83
N ASN A 23 -2.62 13.18 -4.40
CA ASN A 23 -3.59 14.24 -4.14
C ASN A 23 -4.45 13.95 -2.90
N GLY A 24 -4.33 12.76 -2.31
CA GLY A 24 -5.14 12.36 -1.17
C GLY A 24 -6.47 11.70 -1.55
N ASP A 25 -6.62 11.27 -2.79
CA ASP A 25 -7.82 10.61 -3.31
C ASP A 25 -7.63 9.10 -3.43
N VAL A 26 -8.75 8.36 -3.50
CA VAL A 26 -8.72 6.92 -3.69
C VAL A 26 -8.57 6.60 -5.17
N SER A 27 -7.53 5.84 -5.49
CA SER A 27 -7.28 5.33 -6.83
C SER A 27 -7.17 3.80 -6.82
N ARG A 28 -7.49 3.20 -7.97
CA ARG A 28 -7.30 1.76 -8.23
C ARG A 28 -6.37 1.54 -9.41
N ALA A 29 -5.61 0.45 -9.39
CA ALA A 29 -4.82 -0.01 -10.53
C ALA A 29 -4.91 -1.53 -10.66
N LYS A 30 -4.93 -2.06 -11.89
CA LYS A 30 -4.94 -3.51 -12.11
C LYS A 30 -3.64 -4.11 -11.56
N MET A 31 -3.74 -5.15 -10.74
CA MET A 31 -2.58 -5.76 -10.10
C MET A 31 -1.68 -6.45 -11.13
N ALA A 32 -0.37 -6.23 -11.01
CA ALA A 32 0.63 -7.04 -11.68
C ALA A 32 0.67 -8.43 -11.02
N ARG A 33 0.36 -9.49 -11.79
CA ARG A 33 0.43 -10.89 -11.32
C ARG A 33 1.10 -11.75 -12.38
N GLY A 34 1.91 -12.73 -11.95
CA GLY A 34 2.52 -13.73 -12.85
C GLY A 34 3.37 -13.14 -13.98
N GLY A 35 4.20 -12.14 -13.67
CA GLY A 35 5.06 -11.47 -14.67
C GLY A 35 4.34 -10.47 -15.59
N LYS A 36 3.02 -10.33 -15.47
CA LYS A 36 2.25 -9.34 -16.25
C LYS A 36 2.36 -7.95 -15.63
N LYS A 37 2.47 -6.93 -16.48
CA LYS A 37 2.48 -5.51 -16.06
C LYS A 37 1.14 -5.14 -15.43
N GLY A 38 1.21 -4.28 -14.41
CA GLY A 38 0.02 -3.68 -13.79
C GLY A 38 -0.69 -2.73 -14.75
N GLY A 39 -1.93 -2.38 -14.42
CA GLY A 39 -2.74 -1.44 -15.19
C GLY A 39 -2.44 0.02 -14.87
N LYS A 40 -2.91 0.92 -15.74
CA LYS A 40 -2.90 2.36 -15.46
C LYS A 40 -3.76 2.66 -14.23
N PRO A 41 -3.33 3.59 -13.38
CA PRO A 41 -4.12 3.99 -12.21
C PRO A 41 -5.33 4.84 -12.64
N THR A 42 -6.46 4.61 -11.99
CA THR A 42 -7.71 5.35 -12.20
C THR A 42 -8.25 5.82 -10.87
N LYS A 43 -8.58 7.11 -10.78
CA LYS A 43 -9.24 7.67 -9.59
C LYS A 43 -10.66 7.12 -9.51
N VAL A 44 -11.04 6.60 -8.35
CA VAL A 44 -12.37 6.00 -8.12
C VAL A 44 -13.22 6.82 -7.17
N ALA A 45 -12.60 7.57 -6.25
CA ALA A 45 -13.32 8.43 -5.35
C ALA A 45 -12.44 9.57 -4.85
N LYS A 46 -13.06 10.74 -4.64
CA LYS A 46 -12.42 11.89 -4.03
C LYS A 46 -12.49 11.73 -2.51
N ALA A 47 -11.34 11.67 -1.84
CA ALA A 47 -11.27 11.55 -0.39
C ALA A 47 -10.71 12.81 0.27
N GLY A 48 -9.92 13.62 -0.46
CA GLY A 48 -9.42 14.89 0.06
C GLY A 48 -8.49 14.76 1.27
N VAL A 49 -7.80 13.63 1.41
CA VAL A 49 -7.02 13.31 2.60
C VAL A 49 -5.64 13.98 2.55
N LYS A 50 -5.33 14.78 3.57
CA LYS A 50 -3.98 15.33 3.77
C LYS A 50 -3.06 14.26 4.37
N LYS A 51 -1.99 13.93 3.66
CA LYS A 51 -0.98 12.98 4.12
C LYS A 51 0.00 13.65 5.09
N GLU A 52 0.07 13.11 6.29
CA GLU A 52 0.98 13.53 7.34
C GLU A 52 2.18 12.59 7.41
N LYS A 53 3.35 13.17 7.73
CA LYS A 53 4.58 12.39 7.90
C LYS A 53 4.43 11.46 9.11
N GLY A 54 4.81 10.19 8.95
CA GLY A 54 4.76 9.20 10.02
C GLY A 54 3.46 8.39 10.10
N TYR A 55 2.52 8.61 9.18
CA TYR A 55 1.28 7.83 9.07
C TYR A 55 1.20 7.04 7.76
N LEU A 56 0.72 5.80 7.85
CA LEU A 56 0.32 4.99 6.71
C LEU A 56 -1.16 5.23 6.44
N TYR A 57 -1.51 5.45 5.18
CA TYR A 57 -2.88 5.68 4.71
C TYR A 57 -3.34 4.51 3.86
N PHE A 58 -4.53 3.98 4.15
CA PHE A 58 -5.06 2.81 3.47
C PHE A 58 -6.60 2.82 3.49
N LEU A 59 -7.22 2.03 2.60
CA LEU A 59 -8.64 1.72 2.73
C LEU A 59 -8.83 0.64 3.80
N ASP A 60 -9.85 0.80 4.64
CA ASP A 60 -10.30 -0.23 5.57
C ASP A 60 -11.23 -1.25 4.88
N LYS A 61 -11.75 -2.22 5.66
CA LYS A 61 -12.67 -3.25 5.15
C LYS A 61 -14.00 -2.68 4.64
N ASN A 62 -14.41 -1.51 5.14
CA ASN A 62 -15.66 -0.85 4.75
C ASN A 62 -15.48 0.03 3.51
N GLY A 63 -14.25 0.14 2.99
CA GLY A 63 -13.95 1.01 1.85
C GLY A 63 -13.71 2.46 2.23
N ASP A 64 -13.47 2.75 3.51
CA ASP A 64 -13.18 4.09 4.03
C ASP A 64 -11.68 4.32 4.19
N VAL A 65 -11.25 5.58 4.15
CA VAL A 65 -9.83 5.91 4.33
C VAL A 65 -9.51 6.01 5.81
N SER A 66 -8.52 5.22 6.22
CA SER A 66 -7.98 5.19 7.58
C SER A 66 -6.49 5.48 7.58
N ARG A 67 -6.00 6.02 8.69
CA ARG A 67 -4.56 6.23 8.95
C ARG A 67 -4.10 5.40 10.14
N ALA A 68 -2.85 4.95 10.12
CA ALA A 68 -2.21 4.33 11.27
C ALA A 68 -0.78 4.86 11.43
N LYS A 69 -0.33 5.06 12.67
CA LYS A 69 1.03 5.49 12.95
C LYS A 69 2.01 4.41 12.48
N MET A 70 2.94 4.77 11.60
CA MET A 70 3.95 3.84 11.12
C MET A 70 4.86 3.42 12.27
N ALA A 71 4.96 2.11 12.52
CA ALA A 71 6.00 1.57 13.37
C ALA A 71 7.35 1.73 12.65
N ARG A 72 8.11 2.77 13.01
CA ARG A 72 9.52 2.84 12.61
C ARG A 72 10.28 1.79 13.40
N LYS A 73 10.46 0.59 12.82
CA LYS A 73 11.54 -0.28 13.26
C LYS A 73 12.85 0.45 12.95
N VAL A 74 13.45 1.08 13.96
CA VAL A 74 14.88 1.35 13.92
C VAL A 74 15.55 0.00 13.71
N LYS A 75 16.06 -0.27 12.51
CA LYS A 75 16.98 -1.38 12.31
C LYS A 75 18.21 -1.04 13.14
N LYS A 76 18.25 -1.50 14.40
CA LYS A 76 19.53 -1.74 15.07
C LYS A 76 20.25 -2.70 14.13
N ALA A 77 21.33 -2.26 13.51
CA ALA A 77 22.07 -3.01 12.52
C ALA A 77 22.42 -4.38 13.12
N ALA A 78 21.71 -5.43 12.70
CA ALA A 78 22.12 -6.80 12.95
C ALA A 78 23.25 -7.08 11.97
N SER A 79 24.47 -6.90 12.46
CA SER A 79 25.68 -7.49 11.93
C SER A 79 25.58 -9.03 11.92
N LYS A 80 26.37 -9.64 11.02
CA LYS A 80 26.55 -11.07 10.68
C LYS A 80 25.59 -11.61 9.62
N ALA A 81 26.00 -12.32 8.57
CA ALA A 81 27.31 -12.62 7.97
C ALA A 81 27.01 -13.34 6.63
N LYS A 82 27.92 -13.21 5.65
CA LYS A 82 27.98 -14.04 4.43
C LYS A 82 27.79 -15.54 4.70
N SER A 83 27.05 -16.24 3.84
CA SER A 83 27.51 -17.52 3.30
C SER A 83 26.88 -17.88 1.95
N LYS A 84 27.76 -18.01 0.95
CA LYS A 84 27.83 -19.01 -0.14
C LYS A 84 26.60 -19.15 -1.05
N GLY A 85 26.69 -19.06 -2.38
CA GLY A 85 27.77 -19.34 -3.31
C GLY A 85 27.13 -19.94 -4.57
N LYS A 86 27.68 -19.64 -5.75
CA LYS A 86 27.35 -20.25 -7.05
C LYS A 86 27.39 -21.80 -6.99
N SER A 87 26.72 -22.43 -7.99
CA SER A 87 26.86 -23.83 -8.46
C SER A 87 25.81 -24.81 -7.91
N LYS A 88 25.12 -25.71 -8.63
CA LYS A 88 25.02 -26.13 -10.05
C LYS A 88 23.99 -27.29 -10.13
N LYS A 89 23.55 -27.60 -11.37
CA LYS A 89 23.00 -28.87 -11.88
C LYS A 89 21.49 -29.12 -11.67
N ARG A 90 20.75 -29.27 -12.77
CA ARG A 90 20.58 -30.54 -13.50
C ARG A 90 20.47 -30.26 -14.99
#